data_AF-A0AAE0PUK7-F1
#
_entry.id   AF-A0AAE0PUK7-F1
#
_cell.length_a   1.000
_cell.length_b   1.000
_cell.length_c   1.000
_cell.angle_alpha   90.00
_cell.angle_beta   90.00
_cell.angle_gamma   90.00
#
_symmetry.space_group_name_H-M   'P 1'
#
loop_
_entity.id
_entity.type
_entity.pdbx_description
1 polymer ?
#
loop_
_entity_poly.entity_id
_entity_poly.type
_entity_poly.pdbx_seq_one_letter_code
_entity_poly.pdbx_strand_id
1 'polypeptide(L)'
;MDSKRLPVKTSNRNTDITQSIEDDPLIDGPLIAQNALESAIKREFHKLPTNWGAISLTVLHVAYVSVSVALAAVCWLTDTHSAECTAALNGVDSRTLVLLLKAGLWLLVFLFERCVQYHHRTLRRRGYLRFYRKTAKLKHLPLLIHSAGNAAVLIVIAPAAMLDNKVKNLSVYLLLAIICVELLASVTCLLVYAVHVFRFNEQSPCPDITEDERSHTFSGTDGDMHEEMGFRDGSCLEELVEKQADLIEYLKQHNTQLSKRILTLAAQQTHNRD
;
A
#
# COMPACT_ATOMS: atom_id res chain seq x y z
N MET A 1 2.23 -73.84 60.11
CA MET A 1 2.12 -72.37 60.24
C MET A 1 2.13 -71.79 58.84
N ASP A 2 0.94 -71.44 58.37
CA ASP A 2 0.65 -70.92 57.03
C ASP A 2 1.01 -69.44 56.87
N SER A 3 1.43 -69.03 55.66
CA SER A 3 1.17 -67.68 55.15
C SER A 3 1.20 -67.59 53.61
N LYS A 4 -0.01 -67.46 53.05
CA LYS A 4 -0.48 -66.84 51.78
C LYS A 4 0.52 -66.36 50.70
N ARG A 5 0.21 -66.71 49.43
CA ARG A 5 -0.34 -65.79 48.38
C ARG A 5 -0.74 -66.54 47.08
N LEU A 6 -1.89 -66.19 46.53
CA LEU A 6 -2.44 -66.61 45.22
C LEU A 6 -1.87 -65.79 44.05
N PRO A 7 -1.87 -66.33 42.82
CA PRO A 7 -1.93 -65.51 41.60
C PRO A 7 -3.29 -65.64 40.87
N VAL A 8 -3.80 -64.49 40.42
CA VAL A 8 -5.01 -64.28 39.62
C VAL A 8 -4.67 -64.32 38.12
N LYS A 9 -5.56 -64.92 37.33
CA LYS A 9 -5.53 -65.09 35.87
C LYS A 9 -6.26 -63.95 35.17
N THR A 10 -5.68 -63.35 34.12
CA THR A 10 -6.34 -62.44 33.15
C THR A 10 -5.44 -62.35 31.91
N SER A 11 -5.81 -62.95 30.76
CA SER A 11 -6.67 -62.46 29.67
C SER A 11 -5.90 -61.67 28.60
N ASN A 12 -5.54 -62.34 27.50
CA ASN A 12 -5.18 -61.71 26.22
C ASN A 12 -6.28 -62.01 25.20
N ARG A 13 -6.85 -60.97 24.60
CA ARG A 13 -7.86 -61.03 23.52
C ARG A 13 -7.28 -60.27 22.32
N ASN A 14 -6.94 -60.99 21.26
CA ASN A 14 -6.65 -60.48 19.92
C ASN A 14 -7.27 -61.43 18.89
N THR A 15 -7.78 -60.85 17.79
CA THR A 15 -8.06 -61.43 16.45
C THR A 15 -9.15 -62.52 16.38
N ASP A 16 -10.18 -62.53 15.53
CA ASP A 16 -10.44 -61.90 14.23
C ASP A 16 -11.96 -61.75 14.02
N ILE A 17 -12.41 -60.66 13.40
CA ILE A 17 -13.72 -60.56 12.75
C ILE A 17 -13.45 -60.08 11.32
N THR A 18 -13.50 -61.02 10.39
CA THR A 18 -13.39 -60.80 8.94
C THR A 18 -14.78 -60.95 8.32
N GLN A 19 -15.28 -59.88 7.70
CA GLN A 19 -16.37 -59.75 6.69
C GLN A 19 -16.97 -58.34 6.88
N SER A 20 -17.23 -57.49 5.90
CA SER A 20 -17.65 -57.68 4.51
C SER A 20 -17.64 -56.31 3.80
N ILE A 21 -17.27 -56.31 2.51
CA ILE A 21 -17.74 -55.48 1.37
C ILE A 21 -18.40 -54.12 1.65
N GLU A 22 -17.81 -53.06 1.08
CA GLU A 22 -18.48 -52.05 0.24
C GLU A 22 -17.40 -51.20 -0.46
N ASP A 23 -17.10 -51.58 -1.72
CA ASP A 23 -16.32 -50.77 -2.65
C ASP A 23 -17.22 -49.64 -3.17
N ASP A 24 -16.95 -48.40 -2.74
CA ASP A 24 -17.62 -47.20 -3.24
C ASP A 24 -16.86 -46.72 -4.50
N PRO A 25 -17.45 -46.76 -5.72
CA PRO A 25 -16.79 -46.27 -6.91
C PRO A 25 -16.73 -44.75 -6.82
N LEU A 26 -15.56 -44.23 -6.46
CA LEU A 26 -15.27 -42.81 -6.47
C LEU A 26 -15.73 -42.19 -7.80
N ILE A 27 -16.52 -41.13 -7.65
CA ILE A 27 -16.96 -40.22 -8.69
C ILE A 27 -15.74 -39.72 -9.47
N ASP A 28 -15.48 -40.33 -10.64
CA ASP A 28 -14.66 -39.74 -11.70
C ASP A 28 -15.47 -38.60 -12.35
N GLY A 29 -15.63 -37.50 -11.61
CA GLY A 29 -15.98 -36.22 -12.21
C GLY A 29 -14.85 -35.79 -13.15
N PRO A 30 -15.14 -35.17 -14.31
CA PRO A 30 -14.10 -34.73 -15.22
C PRO A 30 -13.17 -33.78 -14.45
N LEU A 31 -11.93 -34.22 -14.24
CA LEU A 31 -10.86 -33.41 -13.68
C LEU A 31 -10.78 -32.14 -14.52
N ILE A 32 -11.26 -31.03 -13.95
CA ILE A 32 -11.06 -29.71 -14.52
C ILE A 32 -9.55 -29.59 -14.65
N ALA A 33 -9.06 -29.61 -15.90
CA ALA A 33 -7.63 -29.61 -16.18
C ALA A 33 -7.00 -28.49 -15.35
N GLN A 34 -6.01 -28.84 -14.53
CA GLN A 34 -5.35 -27.93 -13.61
C GLN A 34 -4.90 -26.65 -14.35
N ASN A 35 -4.52 -26.83 -15.60
CA ASN A 35 -4.15 -25.82 -16.61
C ASN A 35 -5.27 -24.80 -16.89
N ALA A 36 -6.53 -25.24 -16.94
CA ALA A 36 -7.69 -24.38 -17.17
C ALA A 36 -8.01 -23.53 -15.93
N LEU A 37 -7.88 -24.12 -14.73
CA LEU A 37 -8.03 -23.40 -13.46
C LEU A 37 -6.87 -22.42 -13.23
N GLU A 38 -5.64 -22.83 -13.56
CA GLU A 38 -4.44 -22.00 -13.48
C GLU A 38 -4.50 -20.83 -14.47
N SER A 39 -5.08 -21.03 -15.66
CA SER A 39 -5.34 -19.94 -16.61
C SER A 39 -6.40 -18.94 -16.12
N ALA A 40 -7.42 -19.42 -15.41
CA ALA A 40 -8.45 -18.56 -14.80
C ALA A 40 -7.92 -17.81 -13.57
N ILE A 41 -6.92 -18.38 -12.87
CA ILE A 41 -6.25 -17.79 -11.70
C ILE A 41 -5.07 -16.89 -12.11
N LYS A 42 -4.54 -17.01 -13.33
CA LYS A 42 -3.52 -16.13 -13.91
C LYS A 42 -4.10 -14.74 -14.13
N ARG A 43 -4.17 -13.97 -13.05
CA ARG A 43 -4.54 -12.55 -13.06
C ARG A 43 -3.49 -11.80 -13.86
N GLU A 44 -3.83 -11.39 -15.08
CA GLU A 44 -2.97 -10.55 -15.91
C GLU A 44 -2.46 -9.35 -15.11
N PHE A 45 -1.14 -9.19 -15.11
CA PHE A 45 -0.45 -8.08 -14.48
C PHE A 45 -0.93 -6.76 -15.11
N HIS A 46 -1.70 -5.99 -14.34
CA HIS A 46 -2.09 -4.65 -14.76
C HIS A 46 -1.05 -3.66 -14.25
N LYS A 47 -0.36 -3.01 -15.17
CA LYS A 47 0.59 -1.93 -14.89
C LYS A 47 -0.09 -0.87 -14.01
N LEU A 48 0.56 -0.48 -12.93
CA LEU A 48 0.09 0.63 -12.09
C LEU A 48 0.16 1.94 -12.90
N PRO A 49 -0.97 2.60 -13.19
CA PRO A 49 -0.96 3.86 -13.95
C PRO A 49 -0.42 5.05 -13.13
N THR A 50 0.03 4.83 -11.89
CA THR A 50 0.46 5.88 -10.96
C THR A 50 1.72 6.62 -11.41
N ASN A 51 2.47 6.10 -12.40
CA ASN A 51 3.65 6.76 -12.96
C ASN A 51 3.33 8.10 -13.62
N TRP A 52 2.26 8.16 -14.44
CA TRP A 52 1.86 9.41 -15.09
C TRP A 52 1.43 10.46 -14.07
N GLY A 53 0.72 10.05 -13.02
CA GLY A 53 0.32 10.95 -11.93
C GLY A 53 1.52 11.52 -11.17
N ALA A 54 2.52 10.69 -10.86
CA ALA A 54 3.74 11.15 -10.19
C ALA A 54 4.52 12.16 -11.03
N ILE A 55 4.70 11.89 -12.33
CA ILE A 55 5.39 12.80 -13.26
C ILE A 55 4.62 14.12 -13.37
N SER A 56 3.32 14.09 -13.64
CA SER A 56 2.50 15.30 -13.73
C SER A 56 2.56 16.13 -12.45
N LEU A 57 2.55 15.49 -11.28
CA LEU A 57 2.64 16.17 -9.99
C LEU A 57 4.02 16.83 -9.79
N THR A 58 5.11 16.17 -10.20
CA THR A 58 6.45 16.79 -10.15
C THR A 58 6.56 18.00 -11.06
N VAL A 59 6.06 17.91 -12.30
CA VAL A 59 6.08 19.02 -13.25
C VAL A 59 5.27 20.21 -12.72
N LEU A 60 4.09 19.94 -12.17
CA LEU A 60 3.25 20.97 -11.57
C LEU A 60 3.93 21.66 -10.39
N HIS A 61 4.62 20.91 -9.52
CA HIS A 61 5.34 21.47 -8.40
C HIS A 61 6.51 22.37 -8.86
N VAL A 62 7.29 21.92 -9.86
CA VAL A 62 8.36 22.73 -10.46
C VAL A 62 7.80 24.01 -11.07
N ALA A 63 6.67 23.93 -11.80
CA ALA A 63 6.00 25.08 -12.37
C ALA A 63 5.58 26.08 -11.27
N TYR A 64 4.95 25.60 -10.20
CA TYR A 64 4.57 26.43 -9.04
C TYR A 64 5.76 27.17 -8.43
N VAL A 65 6.88 26.48 -8.20
CA VAL A 65 8.09 27.12 -7.65
C VAL A 65 8.67 28.15 -8.63
N SER A 66 8.71 27.84 -9.93
CA SER A 66 9.21 28.77 -10.95
C SER A 66 8.39 30.07 -11.00
N VAL A 67 7.05 29.97 -10.92
CA VAL A 67 6.15 31.12 -10.86
C VAL A 67 6.35 31.90 -9.57
N SER A 68 6.53 31.21 -8.44
CA SER A 68 6.77 31.85 -7.14
C SER A 68 8.09 32.62 -7.11
N VAL A 69 9.16 32.07 -7.69
CA VAL A 69 10.46 32.74 -7.84
C VAL A 69 10.34 33.95 -8.75
N ALA A 70 9.66 33.82 -9.89
CA ALA A 70 9.45 34.91 -10.84
C ALA A 70 8.67 36.08 -10.19
N LEU A 71 7.57 35.77 -9.49
CA LEU A 71 6.80 36.76 -8.73
C LEU A 71 7.65 37.42 -7.64
N ALA A 72 8.46 36.66 -6.91
CA ALA A 72 9.35 37.24 -5.91
C ALA A 72 10.39 38.19 -6.52
N ALA A 73 11.02 37.80 -7.63
CA ALA A 73 12.04 38.60 -8.30
C ALA A 73 11.47 39.91 -8.87
N VAL A 74 10.32 39.84 -9.55
CA VAL A 74 9.71 40.98 -10.26
C VAL A 74 8.89 41.87 -9.33
N CYS A 75 8.09 41.27 -8.43
CA CYS A 75 7.09 42.01 -7.64
C CYS A 75 7.56 42.36 -6.23
N TRP A 76 8.50 41.63 -5.64
CA TRP A 76 8.88 41.82 -4.22
C TRP A 76 10.32 42.30 -4.03
N LEU A 77 11.26 41.89 -4.89
CA LEU A 77 12.67 42.30 -4.80
C LEU A 77 12.97 43.57 -5.61
N THR A 78 12.23 43.81 -6.68
CA THR A 78 12.47 44.91 -7.61
C THR A 78 11.38 45.97 -7.46
N ASP A 79 11.70 47.08 -6.78
CA ASP A 79 10.73 48.17 -6.52
C ASP A 79 10.26 48.87 -7.83
N THR A 80 11.00 48.70 -8.94
CA THR A 80 10.78 49.37 -10.24
C THR A 80 9.55 48.89 -11.02
N HIS A 81 9.11 47.64 -10.87
CA HIS A 81 8.03 47.04 -11.68
C HIS A 81 6.77 46.68 -10.88
N SER A 82 6.64 47.19 -9.65
CA SER A 82 5.52 46.88 -8.75
C SER A 82 4.14 47.24 -9.34
N ALA A 83 4.04 48.36 -10.07
CA ALA A 83 2.80 48.80 -10.72
C ALA A 83 2.40 47.94 -11.94
N GLU A 84 3.38 47.42 -12.68
CA GLU A 84 3.14 46.50 -13.80
C GLU A 84 2.71 45.11 -13.27
N CYS A 85 3.26 44.69 -12.13
CA CYS A 85 2.86 43.45 -11.48
C CYS A 85 1.40 43.46 -11.01
N THR A 86 0.93 44.57 -10.41
CA THR A 86 -0.47 44.70 -10.00
C THR A 86 -1.43 44.78 -11.20
N ALA A 87 -0.99 45.39 -12.31
CA ALA A 87 -1.73 45.38 -13.57
C ALA A 87 -1.81 43.97 -14.20
N ALA A 88 -0.70 43.22 -14.23
CA ALA A 88 -0.66 41.85 -14.76
C ALA A 88 -1.51 40.87 -13.94
N LEU A 89 -1.62 41.10 -12.63
CA LEU A 89 -2.42 40.27 -11.71
C LEU A 89 -3.89 40.71 -11.62
N ASN A 90 -4.36 41.62 -12.48
CA ASN A 90 -5.72 42.16 -12.47
C ASN A 90 -6.16 42.64 -11.07
N GLY A 91 -5.24 43.23 -10.30
CA GLY A 91 -5.51 43.73 -8.95
C GLY A 91 -5.52 42.67 -7.83
N VAL A 92 -5.22 41.40 -8.12
CA VAL A 92 -5.04 40.38 -7.08
C VAL A 92 -3.68 40.54 -6.41
N ASP A 93 -3.63 40.49 -5.08
CA ASP A 93 -2.38 40.51 -4.35
C ASP A 93 -1.53 39.25 -4.64
N SER A 94 -0.34 39.49 -5.17
CA SER A 94 0.68 38.47 -5.49
C SER A 94 0.93 37.47 -4.35
N ARG A 95 0.95 37.93 -3.08
CA ARG A 95 1.15 37.06 -1.91
C ARG A 95 -0.02 36.10 -1.72
N THR A 96 -1.24 36.63 -1.83
CA THR A 96 -2.46 35.82 -1.74
C THR A 96 -2.52 34.79 -2.88
N LEU A 97 -2.13 35.17 -4.09
CA LEU A 97 -2.06 34.25 -5.22
C LEU A 97 -1.11 33.07 -4.96
N VAL A 98 0.11 33.35 -4.47
CA VAL A 98 1.10 32.30 -4.14
C VAL A 98 0.54 31.34 -3.08
N LEU A 99 -0.15 31.86 -2.05
CA LEU A 99 -0.79 31.03 -1.02
C LEU A 99 -1.94 30.18 -1.56
N LEU A 100 -2.77 30.74 -2.45
CA LEU A 100 -3.85 29.99 -3.10
C LEU A 100 -3.30 28.87 -3.98
N LEU A 101 -2.26 29.15 -4.77
CA LEU A 101 -1.57 28.14 -5.57
C LEU A 101 -0.95 27.05 -4.69
N LYS A 102 -0.35 27.42 -3.55
CA LYS A 102 0.18 26.46 -2.57
C LYS A 102 -0.91 25.55 -1.99
N ALA A 103 -2.05 26.11 -1.61
CA ALA A 103 -3.19 25.37 -1.10
C ALA A 103 -3.77 24.42 -2.16
N GLY A 104 -3.90 24.89 -3.41
CA GLY A 104 -4.32 24.08 -4.55
C GLY A 104 -3.36 22.92 -4.84
N LEU A 105 -2.05 23.17 -4.80
CA LEU A 105 -1.03 22.14 -4.96
C LEU A 105 -1.13 21.08 -3.84
N TRP A 106 -1.29 21.51 -2.59
CA TRP A 106 -1.47 20.59 -1.46
C TRP A 106 -2.72 19.71 -1.65
N LEU A 107 -3.83 20.27 -2.12
CA LEU A 107 -5.04 19.51 -2.41
C LEU A 107 -4.80 18.45 -3.49
N LEU A 108 -4.07 18.79 -4.57
CA LEU A 108 -3.74 17.85 -5.63
C LEU A 108 -2.82 16.73 -5.14
N VAL A 109 -1.83 17.04 -4.31
CA VAL A 109 -0.97 16.03 -3.65
C VAL A 109 -1.81 15.10 -2.78
N PHE A 110 -2.75 15.66 -2.01
CA PHE A 110 -3.66 14.88 -1.17
C PHE A 110 -4.54 13.95 -2.00
N LEU A 111 -5.12 14.42 -3.11
CA LEU A 111 -5.92 13.59 -4.02
C LEU A 111 -5.08 12.48 -4.64
N PHE A 112 -3.86 12.79 -5.07
CA PHE A 112 -2.93 11.80 -5.61
C PHE A 112 -2.63 10.70 -4.57
N GLU A 113 -2.35 11.06 -3.32
CA GLU A 113 -2.13 10.07 -2.27
C GLU A 113 -3.37 9.20 -2.05
N ARG A 114 -4.58 9.76 -2.05
CA ARG A 114 -5.83 8.99 -1.95
C ARG A 114 -6.02 8.02 -3.12
N CYS A 115 -5.72 8.45 -4.34
CA CYS A 115 -5.76 7.60 -5.53
C CYS A 115 -4.75 6.46 -5.43
N VAL A 116 -3.52 6.74 -4.99
CA VAL A 116 -2.47 5.73 -4.75
C VAL A 116 -2.90 4.76 -3.66
N GLN A 117 -3.45 5.25 -2.54
CA GLN A 117 -3.97 4.39 -1.46
C GLN A 117 -5.10 3.48 -1.95
N TYR A 118 -6.01 3.98 -2.80
CA TYR A 118 -7.08 3.17 -3.39
C TYR A 118 -6.52 2.07 -4.29
N HIS A 119 -5.55 2.39 -5.15
CA HIS A 119 -4.88 1.41 -6.00
C HIS A 119 -4.11 0.37 -5.17
N HIS A 120 -3.38 0.79 -4.13
CA HIS A 120 -2.69 -0.14 -3.24
C HIS A 120 -3.64 -1.04 -2.43
N ARG A 121 -4.81 -0.53 -1.98
CA ARG A 121 -5.84 -1.37 -1.35
C ARG A 121 -6.38 -2.41 -2.32
N THR A 122 -6.53 -2.04 -3.58
CA THR A 122 -6.93 -2.95 -4.65
C THR A 122 -5.85 -4.01 -4.89
N LEU A 123 -4.57 -3.64 -4.90
CA LEU A 123 -3.45 -4.58 -5.02
C LEU A 123 -3.32 -5.52 -3.81
N ARG A 124 -3.58 -5.04 -2.59
CA ARG A 124 -3.61 -5.89 -1.38
C ARG A 124 -4.65 -7.02 -1.53
N ARG A 125 -5.84 -6.71 -2.05
CA ARG A 125 -6.89 -7.71 -2.37
C ARG A 125 -6.50 -8.67 -3.50
N ARG A 126 -5.41 -8.42 -4.22
CA ARG A 126 -4.89 -9.28 -5.29
C ARG A 126 -3.68 -10.12 -4.87
N GLY A 127 -3.22 -10.02 -3.62
CA GLY A 127 -2.16 -10.88 -3.06
C GLY A 127 -0.73 -10.30 -3.11
N TYR A 128 -0.53 -9.04 -3.52
CA TYR A 128 0.81 -8.40 -3.58
C TYR A 128 1.23 -7.79 -2.22
N LEU A 129 1.44 -8.63 -1.21
CA LEU A 129 1.64 -8.21 0.17
C LEU A 129 3.07 -7.73 0.46
N ARG A 130 4.10 -8.34 -0.17
CA ARG A 130 5.52 -7.94 0.02
C ARG A 130 5.79 -6.56 -0.58
N PHE A 131 5.21 -6.27 -1.75
CA PHE A 131 5.29 -4.94 -2.37
C PHE A 131 4.60 -3.89 -1.50
N TYR A 132 3.41 -4.22 -0.96
CA TYR A 132 2.66 -3.32 -0.08
C TYR A 132 3.45 -2.94 1.19
N ARG A 133 4.12 -3.87 1.88
CA ARG A 133 4.92 -3.53 3.08
C ARG A 133 6.07 -2.57 2.75
N LYS A 134 6.76 -2.77 1.63
CA LYS A 134 7.87 -1.89 1.21
C LYS A 134 7.41 -0.48 0.83
N THR A 135 6.24 -0.33 0.19
CA THR A 135 5.70 0.98 -0.22
C THR A 135 4.80 1.64 0.84
N ALA A 136 4.38 0.92 1.88
CA ALA A 136 3.47 1.43 2.91
C ALA A 136 4.04 2.62 3.70
N LYS A 137 5.37 2.68 3.90
CA LYS A 137 6.02 3.80 4.59
C LYS A 137 6.27 5.00 3.66
N LEU A 138 6.51 4.76 2.38
CA LEU A 138 6.80 5.81 1.40
C LEU A 138 5.55 6.61 0.98
N LYS A 139 4.35 6.01 1.04
CA LYS A 139 3.12 6.65 0.54
C LYS A 139 2.72 7.93 1.29
N HIS A 140 3.08 8.06 2.57
CA HIS A 140 2.67 9.19 3.41
C HIS A 140 3.69 10.36 3.40
N LEU A 141 4.91 10.11 2.92
CA LEU A 141 5.98 11.11 2.94
C LEU A 141 5.66 12.38 2.13
N PRO A 142 5.10 12.32 0.90
CA PRO A 142 4.81 13.52 0.12
C PRO A 142 3.83 14.48 0.82
N LEU A 143 2.73 13.95 1.36
CA LEU A 143 1.74 14.77 2.08
C LEU A 143 2.30 15.32 3.38
N LEU A 144 3.12 14.54 4.10
CA LEU A 144 3.77 15.02 5.31
C LEU A 144 4.74 16.17 5.01
N ILE A 145 5.55 16.07 3.95
CA ILE A 145 6.45 17.13 3.49
C ILE A 145 5.67 18.40 3.16
N HIS A 146 4.62 18.31 2.34
CA HIS A 146 3.83 19.49 1.96
C HIS A 146 3.03 20.08 3.14
N SER A 147 2.59 19.26 4.08
CA SER A 147 1.90 19.73 5.29
C SER A 147 2.85 20.42 6.26
N ALA A 148 4.06 19.88 6.42
CA ALA A 148 5.12 20.51 7.20
C ALA A 148 5.55 21.85 6.57
N GLY A 149 5.68 21.92 5.25
CA GLY A 149 5.99 23.19 4.56
C GLY A 149 4.85 24.20 4.65
N ASN A 150 3.57 23.79 4.63
CA ASN A 150 2.45 24.69 4.92
C ASN A 150 2.54 25.28 6.34
N ALA A 151 2.86 24.45 7.35
CA ALA A 151 3.06 24.93 8.70
C ALA A 151 4.24 25.92 8.79
N ALA A 152 5.35 25.63 8.11
CA ALA A 152 6.51 26.52 8.05
C ALA A 152 6.17 27.87 7.39
N VAL A 153 5.40 27.85 6.29
CA VAL A 153 4.92 29.08 5.63
C VAL A 153 4.05 29.91 6.58
N LEU A 154 3.13 29.29 7.32
CA LEU A 154 2.30 30.00 8.31
C LEU A 154 3.15 30.62 9.44
N ILE A 155 4.18 29.92 9.91
CA ILE A 155 5.12 30.41 10.92
C ILE A 155 5.88 31.67 10.43
N VAL A 156 6.20 31.76 9.15
CA VAL A 156 6.88 32.93 8.57
C VAL A 156 5.91 34.08 8.30
N ILE A 157 4.69 33.78 7.84
CA ILE A 157 3.72 34.80 7.45
C ILE A 157 3.09 35.49 8.67
N ALA A 158 2.80 34.76 9.74
CA ALA A 158 2.16 35.33 10.93
C ALA A 158 2.96 36.52 11.53
N PRO A 159 4.30 36.46 11.67
CA PRO A 159 5.11 37.59 12.10
C PRO A 159 5.73 38.40 10.94
N ALA A 160 5.25 38.28 9.70
CA ALA A 160 5.93 38.86 8.51
C ALA A 160 6.23 40.36 8.66
N ALA A 161 5.28 41.16 9.15
CA ALA A 161 5.47 42.59 9.38
C ALA A 161 6.59 42.88 10.39
N MET A 162 6.75 42.06 11.43
CA MET A 162 7.80 42.21 12.43
C MET A 162 9.18 41.82 11.87
N LEU A 163 9.23 40.81 11.00
CA LEU A 163 10.47 40.37 10.35
C LEU A 163 10.98 41.40 9.33
N ASP A 164 10.08 41.88 8.47
CA ASP A 164 10.42 42.86 7.43
C ASP A 164 10.86 44.21 8.02
N ASN A 165 10.35 44.56 9.21
CA ASN A 165 10.80 45.75 9.96
C ASN A 165 12.25 45.65 10.47
N LYS A 166 12.76 44.43 10.73
CA LYS A 166 14.16 44.23 11.16
C LYS A 166 15.12 44.22 9.97
N VAL A 167 14.74 43.52 8.91
CA VAL A 167 15.53 43.38 7.68
C VAL A 167 14.57 43.43 6.50
N LYS A 168 14.79 44.38 5.58
CA LYS A 168 13.92 44.57 4.40
C LYS A 168 13.77 43.25 3.63
N ASN A 169 12.53 42.84 3.39
CA ASN A 169 12.15 41.66 2.61
C ASN A 169 12.61 40.30 3.18
N LEU A 170 12.96 40.20 4.47
CA LEU A 170 13.37 38.94 5.09
C LEU A 170 12.29 37.86 5.02
N SER A 171 11.02 38.23 5.21
CA SER A 171 9.89 37.28 5.14
C SER A 171 9.79 36.61 3.76
N VAL A 172 10.07 37.37 2.70
CA VAL A 172 10.07 36.88 1.32
C VAL A 172 11.18 35.87 1.07
N TYR A 173 12.40 36.16 1.51
CA TYR A 173 13.53 35.23 1.37
C TYR A 173 13.29 33.93 2.13
N LEU A 174 12.75 33.99 3.35
CA LEU A 174 12.41 32.81 4.13
C LEU A 174 11.29 31.99 3.47
N LEU A 175 10.25 32.65 2.97
CA LEU A 175 9.17 32.00 2.24
C LEU A 175 9.69 31.29 0.99
N LEU A 176 10.55 31.95 0.21
CA LEU A 176 11.16 31.36 -0.98
C LEU A 176 12.08 30.18 -0.63
N ALA A 177 12.88 30.31 0.43
CA ALA A 177 13.72 29.23 0.92
C ALA A 177 12.90 28.00 1.33
N ILE A 178 11.79 28.18 2.05
CA ILE A 178 10.89 27.10 2.44
C ILE A 178 10.31 26.41 1.20
N ILE A 179 9.83 27.17 0.21
CA ILE A 179 9.28 26.61 -1.04
C ILE A 179 10.35 25.81 -1.81
N CYS A 180 11.58 26.32 -1.91
CA CYS A 180 12.68 25.62 -2.58
C CYS A 180 13.08 24.33 -1.85
N VAL A 181 13.17 24.36 -0.52
CA VAL A 181 13.47 23.16 0.28
C VAL A 181 12.34 22.13 0.17
N GLU A 182 11.08 22.57 0.16
CA GLU A 182 9.93 21.70 -0.06
C GLU A 182 9.99 21.03 -1.45
N LEU A 183 10.37 21.76 -2.49
CA LEU A 183 10.58 21.20 -3.83
C LEU A 183 11.66 20.12 -3.83
N LEU A 184 12.84 20.39 -3.26
CA LEU A 184 13.93 19.43 -3.21
C LEU A 184 13.52 18.14 -2.47
N ALA A 185 12.88 18.28 -1.30
CA ALA A 185 12.41 17.14 -0.51
C ALA A 185 11.33 16.34 -1.24
N SER A 186 10.33 17.02 -1.82
CA SER A 186 9.21 16.38 -2.51
C SER A 186 9.65 15.68 -3.82
N VAL A 187 10.51 16.31 -4.62
CA VAL A 187 11.06 15.73 -5.85
C VAL A 187 11.88 14.50 -5.52
N THR A 188 12.75 14.56 -4.50
CA THR A 188 13.53 13.40 -4.07
C THR A 188 12.62 12.24 -3.66
N CYS A 189 11.58 12.51 -2.86
CA CYS A 189 10.62 11.50 -2.44
C CYS A 189 9.85 10.89 -3.62
N LEU A 190 9.37 11.73 -4.56
CA LEU A 190 8.63 11.29 -5.73
C LEU A 190 9.50 10.51 -6.71
N LEU A 191 10.77 10.89 -6.89
CA LEU A 191 11.73 10.15 -7.71
C LEU A 191 12.01 8.76 -7.14
N VAL A 192 12.26 8.65 -5.83
CA VAL A 192 12.45 7.35 -5.18
C VAL A 192 11.21 6.48 -5.36
N TYR A 193 10.01 7.04 -5.14
CA TYR A 193 8.75 6.32 -5.40
C TYR A 193 8.64 5.89 -6.87
N ALA A 194 8.89 6.79 -7.82
CA ALA A 194 8.83 6.51 -9.25
C ALA A 194 9.81 5.42 -9.68
N VAL A 195 11.04 5.41 -9.15
CA VAL A 195 12.03 4.35 -9.40
C VAL A 195 11.51 3.01 -8.87
N HIS A 196 10.94 2.97 -7.66
CA HIS A 196 10.36 1.74 -7.11
C HIS A 196 9.19 1.23 -7.97
N VAL A 197 8.31 2.11 -8.43
CA VAL A 197 7.20 1.72 -9.31
C VAL A 197 7.71 1.32 -10.70
N PHE A 198 8.72 2.00 -11.25
CA PHE A 198 9.31 1.65 -12.54
C PHE A 198 9.96 0.27 -12.48
N ARG A 199 10.78 -0.01 -11.46
CA ARG A 199 11.37 -1.34 -11.25
C ARG A 199 10.30 -2.43 -11.08
N PHE A 200 9.21 -2.14 -10.37
CA PHE A 200 8.09 -3.07 -10.24
C PHE A 200 7.35 -3.29 -11.58
N ASN A 201 7.19 -2.24 -12.37
CA ASN A 201 6.51 -2.29 -13.66
C ASN A 201 7.34 -2.98 -14.76
N GLU A 202 8.67 -2.85 -14.66
CA GLU A 202 9.64 -3.52 -15.54
C GLU A 202 9.76 -5.01 -15.21
N GLN A 203 9.76 -5.36 -13.91
CA GLN A 203 9.87 -6.75 -13.47
C GLN A 203 8.61 -7.58 -13.75
N SER A 204 7.47 -6.96 -14.06
CA SER A 204 6.17 -7.62 -14.27
C SER A 204 5.94 -8.81 -13.32
N PRO A 205 6.14 -8.63 -11.99
CA PRO A 205 6.18 -9.75 -11.07
C PRO A 205 4.82 -10.45 -11.03
N CYS A 206 4.87 -11.79 -11.09
CA CYS A 206 3.71 -12.62 -10.83
C CYS A 206 3.16 -12.36 -9.42
N PRO A 207 1.86 -12.58 -9.17
CA PRO A 207 1.28 -12.44 -7.83
C PRO A 207 2.07 -13.23 -6.78
N ASP A 208 2.41 -12.63 -5.64
CA ASP A 208 3.24 -13.26 -4.57
C ASP A 208 2.72 -14.65 -4.15
N ILE A 209 1.40 -14.91 -4.27
CA ILE A 209 0.75 -16.19 -3.99
C ILE A 209 1.25 -17.31 -4.93
N THR A 210 1.47 -16.99 -6.21
CA THR A 210 1.96 -17.98 -7.20
C THR A 210 3.45 -18.27 -7.07
N GLU A 211 4.24 -17.37 -6.46
CA GLU A 211 5.69 -17.55 -6.29
C GLU A 211 6.03 -18.38 -5.05
N ASP A 212 5.33 -18.16 -3.92
CA ASP A 212 5.42 -19.02 -2.73
C ASP A 212 4.90 -20.45 -3.08
N GLU A 213 3.78 -20.60 -3.81
CA GLU A 213 3.31 -21.93 -4.23
C GLU A 213 4.28 -22.64 -5.19
N ARG A 214 4.84 -21.93 -6.18
CA ARG A 214 5.81 -22.52 -7.13
C ARG A 214 7.11 -22.92 -6.46
N SER A 215 7.62 -22.12 -5.53
CA SER A 215 8.84 -22.45 -4.78
C SER A 215 8.63 -23.65 -3.85
N HIS A 216 7.47 -23.74 -3.17
CA HIS A 216 7.12 -24.92 -2.38
C HIS A 216 6.90 -26.18 -3.22
N THR A 217 6.36 -26.05 -4.44
CA THR A 217 6.14 -27.20 -5.33
C THR A 217 7.46 -27.69 -5.96
N PHE A 218 8.38 -26.79 -6.30
CA PHE A 218 9.71 -27.14 -6.82
C PHE A 218 10.63 -27.72 -5.75
N SER A 219 10.52 -27.25 -4.50
CA SER A 219 11.30 -27.78 -3.38
C SER A 219 10.85 -29.18 -2.92
N GLY A 220 9.67 -29.65 -3.37
CA GLY A 220 9.13 -30.97 -3.03
C GLY A 220 9.47 -32.09 -4.03
N THR A 221 10.09 -31.78 -5.17
CA THR A 221 10.25 -32.77 -6.26
C THR A 221 11.68 -33.29 -6.44
N ASP A 222 12.70 -32.61 -5.95
CA ASP A 222 14.10 -33.05 -6.09
C ASP A 222 14.82 -33.08 -4.72
N GLY A 223 15.05 -34.27 -4.17
CA GLY A 223 16.09 -34.49 -3.15
C GLY A 223 15.63 -35.18 -1.87
N ASP A 224 15.82 -36.49 -1.86
CA ASP A 224 15.77 -37.44 -0.76
C ASP A 224 16.53 -37.02 0.53
N MET A 225 15.90 -37.28 1.69
CA MET A 225 16.47 -37.56 3.03
C MET A 225 17.67 -36.73 3.56
N HIS A 226 17.43 -35.82 4.51
CA HIS A 226 17.87 -35.99 5.92
C HIS A 226 17.37 -34.85 6.82
N GLU A 227 17.04 -35.26 8.04
CA GLU A 227 16.82 -34.51 9.28
C GLU A 227 17.53 -33.16 9.38
N GLU A 228 16.77 -32.10 9.68
CA GLU A 228 17.12 -31.16 10.75
C GLU A 228 15.88 -30.29 11.05
N MET A 229 15.07 -30.76 12.00
CA MET A 229 14.08 -29.94 12.69
C MET A 229 14.84 -28.94 13.59
N GLY A 230 15.37 -27.89 12.98
CA GLY A 230 16.08 -26.80 13.65
C GLY A 230 15.21 -25.55 13.67
N PHE A 231 14.56 -25.27 14.80
CA PHE A 231 13.93 -23.99 15.10
C PHE A 231 15.02 -22.90 15.07
N ARG A 232 15.21 -22.26 13.91
CA ARG A 232 16.09 -21.11 13.75
C ARG A 232 15.26 -19.89 13.36
N ASP A 233 15.39 -18.92 14.25
CA ASP A 233 15.15 -17.50 14.08
C ASP A 233 13.75 -16.99 14.49
N GLY A 234 13.74 -16.06 15.46
CA GLY A 234 12.53 -15.39 15.94
C GLY A 234 11.82 -14.60 14.83
N SER A 235 12.53 -14.28 13.76
CA SER A 235 12.01 -13.70 12.51
C SER A 235 11.03 -14.63 11.78
N CYS A 236 11.26 -15.95 11.82
CA CYS A 236 10.39 -16.95 11.19
C CYS A 236 9.09 -17.11 11.97
N LEU A 237 9.13 -17.11 13.32
CA LEU A 237 7.91 -17.18 14.12
C LEU A 237 7.09 -15.88 14.02
N GLU A 238 7.75 -14.71 13.98
CA GLU A 238 7.07 -13.44 13.70
C GLU A 238 6.46 -13.42 12.30
N GLU A 239 7.16 -13.93 11.28
CA GLU A 239 6.63 -14.09 9.92
C GLU A 239 5.48 -15.10 9.84
N LEU A 240 5.54 -16.20 10.59
CA LEU A 240 4.47 -17.21 10.66
C LEU A 240 3.25 -16.68 11.41
N VAL A 241 3.44 -15.96 12.51
CA VAL A 241 2.36 -15.29 13.25
C VAL A 241 1.72 -14.21 12.40
N GLU A 242 2.52 -13.45 11.65
CA GLU A 242 2.03 -12.43 10.72
C GLU A 242 1.26 -13.08 9.56
N LYS A 243 1.76 -14.20 8.99
CA LYS A 243 1.04 -15.00 7.98
C LYS A 243 -0.27 -15.58 8.51
N GLN A 244 -0.30 -16.07 9.75
CA GLN A 244 -1.53 -16.58 10.37
C GLN A 244 -2.54 -15.46 10.65
N ALA A 245 -2.08 -14.28 11.09
CA ALA A 245 -2.93 -13.12 11.30
C ALA A 245 -3.55 -12.64 9.97
N ASP A 246 -2.77 -12.62 8.89
CA ASP A 246 -3.24 -12.28 7.54
C ASP A 246 -4.29 -13.29 7.04
N LEU A 247 -4.08 -14.59 7.25
CA LEU A 247 -5.03 -15.63 6.86
C LEU A 247 -6.35 -15.51 7.63
N ILE A 248 -6.29 -15.23 8.93
CA ILE A 248 -7.48 -15.02 9.76
C ILE A 248 -8.23 -13.77 9.31
N GLU A 249 -7.53 -12.67 9.04
CA GLU A 249 -8.15 -11.43 8.55
C GLU A 249 -8.81 -11.65 7.17
N TYR A 250 -8.13 -12.38 6.28
CA TYR A 250 -8.67 -12.77 4.97
C TYR A 250 -9.92 -13.65 5.10
N LEU A 251 -9.87 -14.72 5.90
CA LEU A 251 -11.00 -15.63 6.14
C LEU A 251 -12.18 -14.89 6.77
N LYS A 252 -11.93 -13.97 7.70
CA LYS A 252 -12.96 -13.13 8.30
C LYS A 252 -13.62 -12.22 7.25
N GLN A 253 -12.81 -11.57 6.41
CA GLN A 253 -13.33 -10.72 5.33
C GLN A 253 -14.14 -11.55 4.31
N HIS A 254 -13.66 -12.75 3.97
CA HIS A 254 -14.35 -13.67 3.08
C HIS A 254 -15.70 -14.12 3.67
N ASN A 255 -15.73 -14.54 4.93
CA ASN A 255 -16.97 -14.91 5.63
C ASN A 255 -17.96 -13.75 5.69
N THR A 256 -17.52 -12.54 6.03
CA THR A 256 -18.45 -11.38 6.06
C THR A 256 -19.03 -11.07 4.68
N GLN A 257 -18.25 -11.24 3.61
CA GLN A 257 -18.73 -11.04 2.25
C GLN A 257 -19.72 -12.14 1.84
N LEU A 258 -19.46 -13.39 2.23
CA LEU A 258 -20.36 -14.51 2.01
C LEU A 258 -21.68 -14.31 2.78
N SER A 259 -21.63 -13.94 4.06
CA SER A 259 -22.80 -13.65 4.88
C SER A 259 -23.63 -12.52 4.28
N LYS A 260 -23.00 -11.46 3.77
CA LYS A 260 -23.71 -10.37 3.06
C LYS A 260 -24.44 -10.89 1.82
N ARG A 261 -23.81 -11.74 1.02
CA ARG A 261 -24.44 -12.33 -0.18
C ARG A 261 -25.62 -13.23 0.18
N ILE A 262 -25.49 -14.05 1.22
CA ILE A 262 -26.58 -14.90 1.71
C ILE A 262 -27.76 -14.04 2.18
N LEU A 263 -27.50 -12.98 2.97
CA LEU A 263 -28.54 -12.06 3.42
C LEU A 263 -29.23 -11.35 2.26
N THR A 264 -28.49 -10.92 1.23
CA THR A 264 -29.09 -10.28 0.05
C THR A 264 -29.94 -11.25 -0.76
N LEU A 265 -29.51 -12.51 -0.90
CA LEU A 265 -30.27 -13.54 -1.61
C LEU A 265 -31.54 -13.94 -0.82
N ALA A 266 -31.42 -14.08 0.51
CA ALA A 266 -32.55 -14.35 1.38
C ALA A 266 -33.59 -13.21 1.34
N ALA A 267 -33.14 -11.94 1.39
CA ALA A 267 -34.02 -10.77 1.27
C ALA A 267 -34.72 -10.69 -0.09
N GLN A 268 -34.05 -11.07 -1.18
CA GLN A 268 -34.66 -11.16 -2.50
C GLN A 268 -35.67 -12.31 -2.60
N GLN A 269 -35.40 -13.46 -1.99
CA GLN A 269 -36.34 -14.58 -1.94
C GLN A 269 -37.58 -14.29 -1.11
N THR A 270 -37.48 -13.52 -0.02
CA THR A 270 -38.65 -13.08 0.75
C THR A 270 -39.46 -12.05 -0.03
N HIS A 271 -38.83 -11.13 -0.76
CA HIS A 271 -39.53 -10.13 -1.56
C HIS A 271 -40.26 -10.70 -2.79
N ASN A 272 -39.76 -11.79 -3.38
CA ASN A 272 -40.42 -12.49 -4.50
C ASN A 272 -41.53 -13.45 -4.06
N ARG A 273 -41.78 -13.61 -2.76
CA ARG A 273 -42.75 -14.55 -2.20
C ARG A 273 -44.01 -13.88 -1.63
N ASP A 274 -44.02 -12.55 -1.62
CA ASP A 274 -45.17 -11.67 -1.35
C ASP A 274 -45.70 -11.11 -2.68
#